data_AF-A0A930A435-F1
#
_entry.id   AF-A0A930A435-F1
#
_cell.length_a   1.000
_cell.length_b   1.000
_cell.length_c   1.000
_cell.angle_alpha   90.00
_cell.angle_beta   90.00
_cell.angle_gamma   90.00
#
_symmetry.space_group_name_H-M   'P 1'
#
loop_
_entity.id
_entity.type
_entity.pdbx_description
1 polymer ?
#
loop_
_entity_poly.entity_id
_entity_poly.type
_entity_poly.pdbx_seq_one_letter_code
_entity_poly.pdbx_strand_id
1 'polypeptide(L)' 'MAKPTRKRRVKKNIESGIAHIHATFNNTIVMITDVHGNAIAWSSAGA' A
#
# COMPACT_ATOMS: atom_id res chain seq x y z
N MET A 1 -14.59 13.20 -28.18
CA MET A 1 -14.41 12.06 -27.24
C MET A 1 -13.74 12.58 -25.98
N ALA A 2 -14.46 12.66 -24.86
CA ALA A 2 -13.93 13.22 -23.62
C ALA A 2 -12.88 12.29 -22.99
N LYS A 3 -11.68 12.83 -22.72
CA LYS A 3 -10.55 12.11 -22.11
C LYS A 3 -10.96 11.66 -20.70
N PRO A 4 -10.81 10.37 -20.33
CA PRO A 4 -11.19 9.91 -19.01
C PRO A 4 -10.34 10.63 -17.95
N THR A 5 -10.98 11.51 -17.18
CA THR A 5 -10.35 12.18 -16.04
C THR A 5 -10.13 11.14 -14.95
N ARG A 6 -8.92 10.59 -14.88
CA ARG A 6 -8.51 9.66 -13.81
C ARG A 6 -8.75 10.35 -12.48
N LYS A 7 -9.71 9.86 -11.68
CA LYS A 7 -9.98 10.38 -10.33
C LYS A 7 -8.64 10.45 -9.59
N ARG A 8 -8.23 11.66 -9.23
CA ARG A 8 -7.00 11.90 -8.49
C ARG A 8 -7.12 11.13 -7.18
N ARG A 9 -6.25 10.12 -6.98
CA ARG A 9 -6.18 9.42 -5.69
C ARG A 9 -6.00 10.48 -4.63
N VAL A 10 -6.94 10.54 -3.69
CA VAL A 10 -6.85 11.44 -2.55
C VAL A 10 -5.55 11.09 -1.83
N LYS A 11 -4.62 12.04 -1.79
CA LYS A 11 -3.41 11.90 -0.98
C LYS A 11 -3.87 11.94 0.48
N LYS A 12 -4.10 10.78 1.08
CA LYS A 12 -4.19 10.67 2.53
C LYS A 12 -2.77 10.92 3.06
N ASN A 13 -2.59 12.02 3.77
CA ASN A 13 -1.34 12.31 4.45
C ASN A 13 -1.36 11.54 5.76
N ILE A 14 -0.57 10.48 5.85
CA ILE A 14 -0.51 9.60 7.00
C ILE A 14 0.88 9.82 7.61
N GLU A 15 0.92 10.49 8.76
CA GLU A 15 2.16 10.93 9.40
C GLU A 15 2.94 9.79 10.03
N SER A 16 2.25 8.71 10.42
CA SER A 16 2.83 7.54 11.06
C SER A 16 2.00 6.31 10.71
N GLY A 17 2.66 5.16 10.58
CA GLY A 17 2.04 3.91 10.19
C GLY A 17 2.89 2.71 10.58
N ILE A 18 2.40 1.51 10.28
CA ILE A 18 3.03 0.25 10.65
C ILE A 18 3.43 -0.51 9.39
N ALA A 19 4.70 -0.90 9.32
CA ALA A 19 5.21 -1.78 8.28
C ALA A 19 5.12 -3.24 8.74
N HIS A 20 4.27 -4.02 8.08
CA HIS A 20 4.18 -5.46 8.25
C HIS A 20 5.05 -6.15 7.22
N ILE A 21 6.04 -6.91 7.69
CA ILE A 21 6.93 -7.71 6.84
C ILE A 21 6.60 -9.17 7.11
N HIS A 22 6.10 -9.86 6.09
CA HIS A 22 5.90 -11.30 6.13
C HIS A 22 6.92 -11.97 5.22
N ALA A 23 8.00 -12.47 5.81
CA ALA A 23 9.06 -13.17 5.12
C ALA A 23 8.91 -14.68 5.35
N THR A 24 8.70 -15.41 4.26
CA THR A 24 8.71 -16.87 4.21
C THR A 24 9.88 -17.33 3.34
N PHE A 25 10.16 -18.63 3.30
CA PHE A 25 11.23 -19.16 2.45
C PHE A 25 11.07 -18.84 0.96
N ASN A 26 9.83 -18.67 0.49
CA ASN A 26 9.53 -18.57 -0.94
C ASN A 26 9.04 -17.18 -1.35
N ASN A 27 8.73 -16.30 -0.40
CA ASN A 27 8.26 -14.96 -0.71
C ASN A 27 8.43 -14.02 0.48
N THR A 28 8.64 -12.75 0.18
CA THR A 28 8.58 -11.65 1.12
C THR A 28 7.48 -10.69 0.70
N ILE A 29 6.52 -10.46 1.58
CA ILE A 29 5.43 -9.52 1.38
C ILE A 29 5.63 -8.35 2.34
N VAL A 30 5.61 -7.13 1.81
CA VAL A 30 5.67 -5.89 2.58
C VAL A 30 4.35 -5.18 2.46
N MET A 31 3.72 -4.89 3.58
CA MET A 31 2.44 -4.20 3.66
C MET A 31 2.57 -3.00 4.60
N ILE A 32 2.22 -1.82 4.11
CA ILE A 32 2.21 -0.59 4.88
C ILE A 32 0.76 -0.28 5.26
N THR A 33 0.53 -0.13 6.55
CA THR A 33 -0.78 0.20 7.12
C THR A 33 -0.72 1.50 7.92
N ASP A 34 -1.87 2.10 8.13
CA ASP A 34 -2.08 3.16 9.11
C ASP A 34 -2.09 2.57 10.54
N VAL A 35 -1.98 3.41 11.58
CA VAL A 35 -2.01 2.99 13.00
C VAL A 35 -3.29 2.24 13.39
N HIS A 36 -4.37 2.42 12.62
CA HIS A 36 -5.64 1.72 12.77
C HIS A 36 -5.72 0.38 12.02
N GLY A 37 -4.64 -0.04 11.35
CA GLY A 37 -4.59 -1.28 10.56
C GLY A 37 -5.16 -1.17 9.14
N ASN A 38 -5.47 0.04 8.67
CA ASN A 38 -5.95 0.25 7.32
C ASN A 38 -4.81 0.11 6.30
N ALA A 39 -4.92 -0.82 5.35
CA ALA A 39 -3.91 -1.04 4.32
C ALA A 39 -3.82 0.14 3.33
N ILE A 40 -2.62 0.69 3.17
CA ILE A 40 -2.33 1.82 2.29
C ILE A 40 -1.74 1.31 0.98
N ALA A 41 -0.73 0.44 1.10
CA ALA A 41 -0.01 -0.15 -0.01
C ALA A 41 0.57 -1.50 0.41
N TRP A 42 0.70 -2.38 -0.56
CA TRP A 42 1.39 -3.65 -0.38
C TRP A 42 2.15 -3.98 -1.65
N SER A 43 3.23 -4.73 -1.48
CA SER A 43 3.98 -5.31 -2.58
C SER A 43 4.57 -6.63 -2.10
N SER A 44 4.92 -7.50 -3.05
CA SER A 44 5.63 -8.73 -2.78
C SER A 44 6.89 -8.82 -3.64
N ALA A 45 7.78 -9.75 -3.34
CA ALA A 45 9.01 -9.94 -4.11
C ALA A 45 8.78 -10.21 -5.61
N GLY A 46 7.57 -10.64 -6.00
CA GLY A 46 7.20 -10.91 -7.39
C GLY A 46 6.27 -9.88 -8.05
N ALA A 47 6.03 -8.71 -7.45
CA ALA A 47 5.08 -7.69 -7.94
C ALA A 47 5.72 -6.62 -8.84
#